data_AF-A0A1C7W248-F1
#
_entry.id   AF-A0A1C7W248-F1
#
_cell.length_a   1.000
_cell.length_b   1.000
_cell.length_c   1.000
_cell.angle_alpha   90.00
_cell.angle_beta   90.00
_cell.angle_gamma   90.00
#
_symmetry.space_group_name_H-M   'P 1'
#
loop_
_entity.id
_entity.type
_entity.pdbx_description
1 polymer ?
#
loop_
_entity_poly.entity_id
_entity_poly.type
_entity_poly.pdbx_seq_one_letter_code
_entity_poly.pdbx_strand_id
1 'polypeptide(L)'
;MIGKKRLLGALVAALLGFSTGSFAEQIITASDLIQQPGYQTSWKNMVKGQAQLPGWARKGIGTSTPAETVTWQGQSYQIGNICKPHDCANNFMIVAFKADKSQAWGVRIEVPNKPQAIDHPKKYAKYQWLGKPDDQMKALLKKQFEGNPDWK
;
A
#
# COMPACT_ATOMS: atom_id res chain seq x y z
N MET A 1 16.00 -19.70 -77.11
CA MET A 1 15.83 -20.54 -75.90
C MET A 1 17.19 -20.66 -75.21
N ILE A 2 17.45 -19.87 -74.16
CA ILE A 2 18.68 -19.94 -73.36
C ILE A 2 18.28 -19.85 -71.89
N GLY A 3 18.36 -20.98 -71.20
CA GLY A 3 17.98 -21.14 -69.79
C GLY A 3 19.09 -20.70 -68.86
N LYS A 4 18.79 -19.75 -67.95
CA LYS A 4 19.68 -19.34 -66.87
C LYS A 4 19.60 -20.33 -65.70
N LYS A 5 20.69 -21.07 -65.48
CA LYS A 5 21.05 -21.81 -64.26
C LYS A 5 22.24 -21.06 -63.63
N ARG A 6 22.47 -20.99 -62.32
CA ARG A 6 21.83 -21.52 -61.12
C ARG A 6 22.33 -20.67 -59.94
N LEU A 7 21.48 -20.56 -58.92
CA LEU A 7 21.73 -19.99 -57.60
C LEU A 7 23.13 -20.33 -57.03
N LEU A 8 23.86 -19.31 -56.57
CA LEU A 8 24.76 -19.44 -55.42
C LEU A 8 24.02 -18.88 -54.20
N GLY A 9 23.73 -19.75 -53.24
CA GLY A 9 23.07 -19.39 -51.99
C GLY A 9 24.03 -18.71 -51.02
N ALA A 10 23.64 -17.54 -50.53
CA ALA A 10 24.19 -16.97 -49.30
C ALA A 10 23.25 -17.34 -48.15
N LEU A 11 23.66 -18.31 -47.33
CA LEU A 11 22.98 -18.61 -46.06
C LEU A 11 23.39 -17.54 -45.04
N VAL A 12 22.56 -16.51 -44.87
CA VAL A 12 22.64 -15.60 -43.72
C VAL A 12 21.81 -16.24 -42.61
N ALA A 13 22.49 -16.93 -41.68
CA ALA A 13 21.86 -17.43 -40.46
C ALA A 13 21.60 -16.26 -39.50
N ALA A 14 20.40 -15.69 -39.55
CA ALA A 14 19.95 -14.72 -38.56
C ALA A 14 19.62 -15.44 -37.24
N LEU A 15 20.57 -15.43 -36.30
CA LEU A 15 20.33 -15.81 -34.90
C LEU A 15 19.50 -14.69 -34.25
N LEU A 16 18.18 -14.82 -34.28
CA LEU A 16 17.29 -14.02 -33.42
C LEU A 16 17.47 -14.49 -31.99
N GLY A 17 18.31 -13.80 -31.23
CA GLY A 17 18.43 -13.98 -29.79
C GLY A 17 17.09 -13.67 -29.12
N PHE A 18 16.47 -14.69 -28.52
CA PHE A 18 15.36 -14.49 -27.60
C PHE A 18 15.90 -13.78 -26.36
N SER A 19 15.71 -12.47 -26.27
CA SER A 19 15.88 -11.74 -25.03
C SER A 19 14.80 -12.22 -24.07
N THR A 20 15.17 -13.05 -23.10
CA THR A 20 14.33 -13.33 -21.94
C THR A 20 14.13 -12.01 -21.21
N GLY A 21 12.97 -11.39 -21.38
CA GLY A 21 12.60 -10.21 -20.62
C GLY A 21 12.61 -10.55 -19.12
N SER A 22 13.48 -9.91 -18.36
CA SER A 22 13.40 -9.94 -16.91
C SER A 22 12.20 -9.08 -16.51
N PHE A 23 11.11 -9.70 -16.06
CA PHE A 23 10.01 -8.96 -15.45
C PHE A 23 10.44 -8.59 -14.04
N ALA A 24 10.71 -7.31 -13.80
CA ALA A 24 10.84 -6.80 -12.44
C ALA A 24 9.47 -6.95 -11.76
N GLU A 25 9.42 -7.70 -10.66
CA GLU A 25 8.20 -7.86 -9.86
C GLU A 25 7.86 -6.50 -9.24
N GLN A 26 6.74 -5.89 -9.67
CA GLN A 26 6.35 -4.58 -9.17
C GLN A 26 5.85 -4.73 -7.73
N ILE A 27 6.61 -4.21 -6.78
CA ILE A 27 6.19 -4.14 -5.38
C ILE A 27 5.01 -3.18 -5.27
N ILE A 28 3.84 -3.68 -4.90
CA ILE A 28 2.62 -2.89 -4.77
C ILE A 28 2.52 -2.32 -3.35
N THR A 29 2.50 -0.99 -3.22
CA THR A 29 2.33 -0.30 -1.94
C THR A 29 0.85 -0.08 -1.58
N ALA A 30 0.56 0.31 -0.34
CA ALA A 30 -0.81 0.67 0.03
C ALA A 30 -1.33 1.89 -0.76
N SER A 31 -0.46 2.87 -1.05
CA SER A 31 -0.82 3.98 -1.93
C SER A 31 -1.16 3.52 -3.35
N ASP A 32 -0.44 2.53 -3.89
CA ASP A 32 -0.75 1.95 -5.21
C ASP A 32 -2.10 1.22 -5.19
N LEU A 33 -2.38 0.44 -4.14
CA LEU A 33 -3.67 -0.23 -3.97
C LEU A 33 -4.82 0.76 -3.99
N ILE A 34 -4.72 1.88 -3.26
CA ILE A 34 -5.78 2.91 -3.19
C ILE A 34 -6.13 3.48 -4.58
N GLN A 35 -5.17 3.54 -5.51
CA GLN A 35 -5.42 4.03 -6.87
C GLN A 35 -6.12 3.01 -7.77
N GLN A 36 -6.12 1.73 -7.41
CA GLN A 36 -6.74 0.68 -8.21
C GLN A 36 -8.28 0.71 -8.09
N PRO A 37 -9.00 0.31 -9.15
CA PRO A 37 -10.46 0.12 -9.09
C PRO A 37 -10.88 -0.84 -7.97
N GLY A 38 -11.99 -0.52 -7.31
CA GLY A 38 -12.52 -1.25 -6.14
C GLY A 38 -11.94 -0.73 -4.81
N TYR A 39 -10.61 -0.71 -4.68
CA TYR A 39 -9.94 -0.14 -3.50
C TYR A 39 -10.21 1.36 -3.35
N GLN A 40 -10.23 2.10 -4.46
CA GLN A 40 -10.58 3.52 -4.43
C GLN A 40 -12.00 3.76 -3.88
N THR A 41 -12.95 2.86 -4.16
CA THR A 41 -14.34 2.98 -3.69
C THR A 41 -14.43 2.74 -2.19
N SER A 42 -13.85 1.64 -1.68
CA SER A 42 -13.82 1.37 -0.24
C SER A 42 -13.02 2.41 0.53
N TRP A 43 -11.94 2.95 -0.04
CA TRP A 43 -11.21 4.10 0.49
C TRP A 43 -12.10 5.33 0.64
N LYS A 44 -12.75 5.77 -0.45
CA LYS A 44 -13.67 6.92 -0.45
C LYS A 44 -14.77 6.76 0.60
N ASN A 45 -15.34 5.57 0.72
CA ASN A 45 -16.36 5.27 1.73
C ASN A 45 -15.81 5.34 3.15
N MET A 46 -14.61 4.80 3.39
CA MET A 46 -13.95 4.80 4.69
C MET A 46 -13.64 6.21 5.19
N VAL A 47 -13.18 7.11 4.31
CA VAL A 47 -12.82 8.51 4.66
C VAL A 47 -14.01 9.47 4.62
N LYS A 48 -15.17 9.04 4.11
CA LYS A 48 -16.37 9.87 3.99
C LYS A 48 -16.83 10.34 5.37
N GLY A 49 -17.13 11.64 5.49
CA GLY A 49 -17.64 12.24 6.73
C GLY A 49 -16.60 12.37 7.85
N GLN A 50 -15.34 12.00 7.63
CA GLN A 50 -14.29 12.18 8.63
C GLN A 50 -13.93 13.65 8.76
N ALA A 51 -14.26 14.24 9.90
CA ALA A 51 -13.90 15.62 10.24
C ALA A 51 -12.38 15.75 10.37
N GLN A 52 -11.84 16.89 9.94
CA GLN A 52 -10.43 17.27 10.12
C GLN A 52 -9.40 16.25 9.57
N LEU A 53 -9.80 15.33 8.68
CA LEU A 53 -8.86 14.41 8.05
C LEU A 53 -7.96 15.18 7.06
N PRO A 54 -6.62 15.17 7.24
CA PRO A 54 -5.70 15.96 6.42
C PRO A 54 -5.68 15.48 4.96
N GLY A 55 -5.31 16.38 4.05
CA GLY A 55 -5.41 16.15 2.60
C GLY A 55 -4.69 14.89 2.10
N TRP A 56 -3.49 14.60 2.60
CA TRP A 56 -2.71 13.41 2.25
C TRP A 56 -3.47 12.11 2.63
N ALA A 57 -4.01 12.07 3.85
CA ALA A 57 -4.79 10.94 4.36
C ALA A 57 -6.18 10.85 3.72
N ARG A 58 -6.78 11.96 3.29
CA ARG A 58 -8.05 11.91 2.55
C ARG A 58 -7.85 11.37 1.14
N LYS A 59 -6.77 11.78 0.47
CA LYS A 59 -6.45 11.35 -0.90
C LYS A 59 -5.83 9.95 -0.97
N GLY A 60 -5.32 9.42 0.14
CA GLY A 60 -4.58 8.15 0.14
C GLY A 60 -3.22 8.25 -0.54
N ILE A 61 -2.64 9.45 -0.53
CA ILE A 61 -1.36 9.75 -1.16
C ILE A 61 -0.37 10.09 -0.05
N GLY A 62 0.73 9.37 0.00
CA GLY A 62 1.80 9.56 0.97
C GLY A 62 2.96 8.63 0.70
N THR A 63 3.99 8.71 1.53
CA THR A 63 5.03 7.67 1.54
C THR A 63 4.40 6.39 2.08
N SER A 64 4.64 5.26 1.42
CA SER A 64 3.94 4.00 1.69
C SER A 64 4.92 2.84 1.58
N THR A 65 4.75 1.83 2.44
CA THR A 65 5.48 0.56 2.33
C THR A 65 4.70 -0.43 1.47
N PRO A 66 5.32 -1.56 1.09
CA PRO A 66 4.61 -2.64 0.41
C PRO A 66 3.38 -3.07 1.20
N ALA A 67 2.29 -3.38 0.49
CA ALA A 67 1.11 -3.95 1.10
C ALA A 67 1.31 -5.46 1.32
N GLU A 68 0.75 -5.97 2.41
CA GLU A 68 0.88 -7.36 2.83
C GLU A 68 -0.49 -8.03 2.90
N THR A 69 -0.53 -9.31 2.58
CA THR A 69 -1.74 -10.13 2.78
C THR A 69 -1.72 -10.74 4.18
N VAL A 70 -2.71 -10.41 4.99
CA VAL A 70 -2.84 -10.92 6.37
C VAL A 70 -4.17 -11.65 6.53
N THR A 71 -4.12 -12.84 7.14
CA THR A 71 -5.32 -13.55 7.59
C THR A 71 -5.61 -13.22 9.04
N TRP A 72 -6.82 -12.77 9.33
CA TRP A 72 -7.29 -12.42 10.67
C TRP A 72 -8.72 -12.91 10.85
N GLN A 73 -8.99 -13.68 11.92
CA GLN A 73 -10.32 -14.22 12.22
C GLN A 73 -10.97 -14.94 11.03
N GLY A 74 -10.19 -15.72 10.27
CA GLY A 74 -10.67 -16.47 9.11
C GLY A 74 -11.00 -15.63 7.87
N GLN A 75 -10.62 -14.34 7.85
CA GLN A 75 -10.78 -13.45 6.70
C GLN A 75 -9.42 -12.93 6.23
N SER A 76 -9.28 -12.69 4.92
CA SER A 76 -8.05 -12.18 4.31
C SER A 76 -8.16 -10.68 4.03
N TYR A 77 -7.06 -9.96 4.32
CA TYR A 77 -6.95 -8.52 4.18
C TYR A 77 -5.66 -8.13 3.47
N GLN A 78 -5.72 -7.08 2.64
CA GLN A 78 -4.53 -6.33 2.24
C GLN A 78 -4.29 -5.24 3.28
N ILE A 79 -3.16 -5.29 3.96
CA ILE A 79 -2.76 -4.33 4.99
C ILE A 79 -1.56 -3.53 4.49
N GLY A 80 -1.54 -2.24 4.80
CA GLY A 80 -0.32 -1.46 4.63
C GLY A 80 -0.43 -0.10 5.31
N ASN A 81 0.63 0.69 5.18
CA ASN A 81 0.67 2.03 5.74
C ASN A 81 0.72 3.10 4.65
N ILE A 82 0.25 4.29 4.99
CA ILE A 82 0.59 5.53 4.30
C ILE A 82 0.98 6.57 5.33
N CYS A 83 1.96 7.41 5.04
CA CYS A 83 2.39 8.47 5.95
C CYS A 83 2.56 9.80 5.27
N LYS A 84 2.47 10.87 6.07
CA LYS A 84 2.61 12.24 5.61
C LYS A 84 4.03 12.43 5.07
N PRO A 85 4.19 12.91 3.81
CA PRO A 85 5.51 13.20 3.27
C PRO A 85 6.31 14.12 4.20
N HIS A 86 7.58 13.76 4.41
CA HIS A 86 8.53 14.47 5.29
C HIS A 86 8.18 14.48 6.79
N ASP A 87 7.16 13.74 7.24
CA ASP A 87 6.69 13.74 8.63
C ASP A 87 6.10 12.39 9.04
N CYS A 88 6.72 11.30 8.58
CA CYS A 88 6.15 9.97 8.65
C CYS A 88 6.03 9.43 10.07
N ALA A 89 7.05 9.64 10.92
CA ALA A 89 7.05 9.14 12.29
C ALA A 89 5.88 9.71 13.13
N ASN A 90 5.54 10.97 12.90
CA ASN A 90 4.51 11.64 13.68
C ASN A 90 3.12 11.55 13.05
N ASN A 91 3.03 11.31 11.74
CA ASN A 91 1.77 11.32 11.00
C ASN A 91 1.73 10.15 10.01
N PHE A 92 1.14 9.05 10.45
CA PHE A 92 0.96 7.86 9.63
C PHE A 92 -0.43 7.26 9.81
N MET A 93 -0.77 6.35 8.91
CA MET A 93 -2.06 5.68 8.88
C MET A 93 -1.84 4.23 8.52
N ILE A 94 -2.47 3.34 9.28
CA ILE A 94 -2.56 1.93 8.95
C ILE A 94 -3.93 1.68 8.33
N VAL A 95 -3.96 0.88 7.27
CA VAL A 95 -5.16 0.59 6.49
C VAL A 95 -5.26 -0.90 6.29
N ALA A 96 -6.46 -1.44 6.42
CA ALA A 96 -6.81 -2.81 6.07
C ALA A 96 -7.96 -2.80 5.07
N PHE A 97 -7.74 -3.37 3.89
CA PHE A 97 -8.77 -3.63 2.90
C PHE A 97 -9.19 -5.09 2.98
N LYS A 98 -10.48 -5.36 2.93
CA LYS A 98 -10.97 -6.73 2.73
C LYS A 98 -10.51 -7.24 1.36
N ALA A 99 -10.18 -8.52 1.24
CA ALA A 99 -9.69 -9.10 -0.03
C ALA A 99 -10.68 -8.94 -1.20
N ASP A 100 -11.99 -8.94 -0.92
CA ASP A 100 -13.06 -8.67 -1.91
C ASP A 100 -13.24 -7.16 -2.23
N LYS A 101 -12.41 -6.29 -1.64
CA LYS A 101 -12.39 -4.83 -1.78
C LYS A 101 -13.66 -4.13 -1.31
N SER A 102 -14.61 -4.84 -0.70
CA SER A 102 -15.93 -4.29 -0.36
C SER A 102 -15.87 -3.24 0.75
N GLN A 103 -14.85 -3.32 1.60
CA GLN A 103 -14.69 -2.47 2.77
C GLN A 103 -13.23 -2.24 3.09
N ALA A 104 -12.97 -1.06 3.65
CA ALA A 104 -11.69 -0.66 4.19
C ALA A 104 -11.88 -0.12 5.61
N TRP A 105 -10.89 -0.37 6.45
CA TRP A 105 -10.76 0.21 7.77
C TRP A 105 -9.39 0.85 7.91
N GLY A 106 -9.31 1.85 8.77
CA GLY A 106 -8.04 2.47 9.03
C GLY A 106 -7.99 3.15 10.38
N VAL A 107 -6.77 3.44 10.78
CA VAL A 107 -6.46 4.29 11.91
C VAL A 107 -5.42 5.29 11.46
N ARG A 108 -5.71 6.58 11.60
CA ARG A 108 -4.71 7.63 11.50
C ARG A 108 -4.13 7.84 12.90
N ILE A 109 -2.82 7.82 12.98
CA ILE A 109 -2.03 8.07 14.17
C ILE A 109 -1.37 9.44 14.02
N GLU A 110 -1.52 10.27 15.05
CA GLU A 110 -0.82 11.55 15.16
C GLU A 110 -0.07 11.61 16.49
N VAL A 111 1.24 11.76 16.43
CA VAL A 111 2.11 12.02 17.59
C VAL A 111 2.47 13.51 17.57
N PRO A 112 2.20 14.28 18.65
CA PRO A 112 2.61 15.67 18.71
C PRO A 112 4.12 15.84 18.53
N ASN A 113 4.54 16.85 17.76
CA ASN A 113 5.97 17.12 17.56
C ASN A 113 6.58 17.85 18.77
N LYS A 114 6.87 17.09 19.83
CA LYS A 114 7.58 17.55 21.04
C LYS A 114 8.38 16.40 21.65
N PRO A 115 9.52 16.66 22.34
CA PRO A 115 10.42 15.61 22.82
C PRO A 115 9.72 14.49 23.61
N GLN A 116 8.91 14.87 24.60
CA GLN A 116 8.16 13.91 25.45
C GLN A 116 7.23 12.98 24.66
N ALA A 117 6.66 13.48 23.56
CA ALA A 117 5.75 12.70 22.72
C ALA A 117 6.51 11.82 21.73
N ILE A 118 7.70 12.23 21.30
CA ILE A 118 8.59 11.42 20.47
C ILE A 118 9.18 10.26 21.27
N ASP A 119 9.57 10.50 22.53
CA ASP A 119 10.16 9.48 23.40
C ASP A 119 9.14 8.46 23.94
N HIS A 120 7.86 8.87 24.02
CA HIS A 120 6.76 8.08 24.57
C HIS A 120 5.49 8.20 23.70
N PRO A 121 5.55 7.83 22.40
CA PRO A 121 4.47 8.10 21.45
C PRO A 121 3.16 7.46 21.88
N LYS A 122 3.19 6.30 22.55
CA LYS A 122 1.98 5.62 23.01
C LYS A 122 1.16 6.46 24.00
N LYS A 123 1.82 7.30 24.80
CA LYS A 123 1.18 8.18 25.80
C LYS A 123 0.52 9.41 25.17
N TYR A 124 1.03 9.88 24.03
CA TYR A 124 0.62 11.15 23.42
C TYR A 124 -0.09 10.99 22.08
N ALA A 125 -0.06 9.80 21.47
CA ALA A 125 -0.68 9.52 20.20
C ALA A 125 -2.19 9.75 20.24
N LYS A 126 -2.68 10.41 19.20
CA LYS A 126 -4.11 10.52 18.91
C LYS A 126 -4.46 9.52 17.82
N TYR A 127 -5.57 8.82 18.01
CA TYR A 127 -6.10 7.85 17.06
C TYR A 127 -7.40 8.37 16.47
N GLN A 128 -7.45 8.53 15.15
CA GLN A 128 -8.69 8.75 14.42
C GLN A 128 -9.03 7.45 13.68
N TRP A 129 -10.14 6.82 14.06
CA TRP A 129 -10.61 5.56 13.49
C TRP A 129 -11.54 5.81 12.29
N LEU A 130 -11.33 5.04 11.22
CA LEU A 130 -12.05 5.21 9.94
C LEU A 130 -12.66 3.89 9.50
N GLY A 131 -13.81 3.98 8.81
CA GLY A 131 -14.55 2.79 8.36
C GLY A 131 -15.34 2.06 9.47
N LYS A 132 -15.50 2.70 10.64
CA LYS A 132 -16.22 2.15 11.81
C LYS A 132 -15.71 0.75 12.23
N PRO A 133 -14.42 0.62 12.58
CA PRO A 133 -13.87 -0.67 12.98
C PRO A 133 -14.45 -1.12 14.33
N ASP A 134 -14.80 -2.39 14.42
CA ASP A 134 -15.06 -3.05 15.70
C ASP A 134 -13.75 -3.32 16.45
N ASP A 135 -13.83 -3.91 17.64
CA ASP A 135 -12.64 -4.11 18.48
C ASP A 135 -11.66 -5.13 17.91
N GLN A 136 -12.13 -6.12 17.14
CA GLN A 136 -11.26 -7.08 16.46
C GLN A 136 -10.47 -6.41 15.34
N MET A 137 -11.11 -5.53 14.57
CA MET A 137 -10.45 -4.77 13.51
C MET A 137 -9.49 -3.72 14.09
N LYS A 138 -9.85 -3.07 15.21
CA LYS A 138 -8.91 -2.19 15.93
C LYS A 138 -7.67 -2.96 16.40
N ALA A 139 -7.83 -4.18 16.90
CA ALA A 139 -6.71 -5.02 17.32
C ALA A 139 -5.79 -5.38 16.14
N LEU A 140 -6.36 -5.76 14.99
CA LEU A 140 -5.60 -6.02 13.77
C LEU A 140 -4.78 -4.80 13.32
N LEU A 141 -5.41 -3.62 13.28
CA LEU A 141 -4.75 -2.36 12.88
C LEU A 141 -3.65 -1.95 13.87
N LYS A 142 -3.89 -2.11 15.18
CA LYS A 142 -2.91 -1.82 16.23
C LYS A 142 -1.67 -2.69 16.16
N LYS A 143 -1.85 -3.97 15.87
CA LYS A 143 -0.76 -4.94 15.75
C LYS A 143 0.31 -4.50 14.74
N GLN A 144 -0.05 -3.67 13.75
CA GLN A 144 0.87 -3.19 12.71
C GLN A 144 1.89 -2.17 13.21
N PHE A 145 1.63 -1.47 14.32
CA PHE A 145 2.53 -0.44 14.83
C PHE A 145 2.92 -0.62 16.30
N GLU A 146 2.10 -1.32 17.10
CA GLU A 146 2.39 -1.56 18.52
C GLU A 146 3.56 -2.54 18.74
N GLY A 147 3.97 -3.29 17.72
CA GLY A 147 5.16 -4.13 17.76
C GLY A 147 6.48 -3.39 17.54
N ASN A 148 6.44 -2.11 17.14
CA ASN A 148 7.64 -1.30 16.97
C ASN A 148 8.27 -1.01 18.35
N PRO A 149 9.56 -1.30 18.60
CA PRO A 149 10.22 -1.00 19.87
C PRO A 149 10.17 0.48 20.29
N ASP A 150 10.06 1.38 19.32
CA ASP A 150 9.92 2.82 19.57
C ASP A 150 8.49 3.20 20.00
N TRP A 151 7.52 2.30 19.85
CA TRP A 151 6.12 2.50 20.24
C TRP A 151 5.84 2.17 21.72
N LYS A 152 6.52 2.91 22.61
CA LYS A 152 6.44 2.75 24.07
C LYS A 152 5.66 3.85 24.78
#